data_AF-A0A846FZE1-F1
#
_entry.id   AF-A0A846FZE1-F1
#
_cell.length_a   1.000
_cell.length_b   1.000
_cell.length_c   1.000
_cell.angle_alpha   90.00
_cell.angle_beta   90.00
_cell.angle_gamma   90.00
#
_symmetry.space_group_name_H-M   'P 1'
#
loop_
_entity.id
_entity.type
_entity.pdbx_description
1 polymer ?
#
loop_
_entity_poly.entity_id
_entity_poly.type
_entity_poly.pdbx_seq_one_letter_code
_entity_poly.pdbx_strand_id
1 'polypeptide(L)'
;MLKTFPIDTTKNINPLTNNFRVNNFNNGYTFVATPGYENTELEFLQLSTMPSCIRLGLENLKSFEVVDHQFKNWGLTFSNAIAIEPSNPAFAVPPGVKVLMGAPKSGLIEIYFKSPVKFVSAVVTSSRRTVLSAYNKNEELLAKDEMSASNLLDSNSNIPPNAQLTVNAENIHKVSFYAFDGQLIIVDLNFGF
;
A
#
# COMPACT_ATOMS: atom_id res chain seq x y z
N MET A 1 -11.18 -48.40 -20.27
CA MET A 1 -12.27 -47.45 -20.55
C MET A 1 -12.21 -46.35 -19.49
N LEU A 2 -11.58 -45.21 -19.81
CA LEU A 2 -11.44 -44.07 -18.89
C LEU A 2 -12.71 -43.21 -18.97
N LYS A 3 -13.42 -43.07 -17.85
CA LYS A 3 -14.57 -42.15 -17.73
C LYS A 3 -14.05 -40.74 -17.49
N THR A 4 -14.25 -39.85 -18.46
CA THR A 4 -14.10 -38.40 -18.29
C THR A 4 -15.31 -37.85 -17.53
N PHE A 5 -15.05 -37.19 -16.40
CA PHE A 5 -16.06 -36.40 -15.69
C PHE A 5 -16.17 -35.01 -16.34
N PRO A 6 -17.39 -34.47 -16.55
CA PRO A 6 -17.56 -33.11 -17.05
C PRO A 6 -17.19 -32.12 -15.93
N ILE A 7 -16.27 -31.20 -16.23
CA ILE A 7 -15.95 -30.07 -15.35
C ILE A 7 -17.06 -29.04 -15.54
N ASP A 8 -17.90 -28.88 -14.51
CA ASP A 8 -18.89 -27.81 -14.43
C ASP A 8 -18.17 -26.46 -14.22
N THR A 9 -18.11 -25.65 -15.28
CA THR A 9 -17.47 -24.33 -15.28
C THR A 9 -18.33 -23.22 -14.68
N THR A 10 -19.48 -23.52 -14.04
CA THR A 10 -20.40 -22.49 -13.55
C THR A 10 -20.29 -22.15 -12.06
N LYS A 11 -19.27 -22.64 -11.35
CA LYS A 11 -19.09 -22.39 -9.89
C LYS A 11 -17.75 -21.80 -9.44
N ASN A 12 -16.98 -21.17 -10.32
CA ASN A 12 -15.78 -20.42 -9.92
C ASN A 12 -15.99 -18.91 -9.96
N ILE A 13 -17.01 -18.45 -9.24
CA ILE A 13 -17.08 -17.06 -8.80
C ILE A 13 -16.12 -16.98 -7.61
N ASN A 14 -14.87 -16.56 -7.88
CA ASN A 14 -13.83 -16.38 -6.87
C ASN A 14 -14.39 -15.57 -5.68
N PRO A 15 -14.42 -16.12 -4.45
CA PRO A 15 -14.85 -15.39 -3.25
C PRO A 15 -13.78 -14.41 -2.72
N LEU A 16 -12.74 -14.10 -3.51
CA LEU A 16 -11.52 -13.44 -3.05
C LEU A 16 -11.52 -11.90 -3.15
N THR A 17 -12.61 -11.27 -3.63
CA THR A 17 -12.73 -9.81 -3.63
C THR A 17 -13.01 -9.21 -2.25
N ASN A 18 -13.44 -10.01 -1.27
CA ASN A 18 -13.82 -9.51 0.07
C ASN A 18 -12.80 -9.80 1.17
N ASN A 19 -11.84 -10.71 0.98
CA ASN A 19 -10.96 -11.17 2.07
C ASN A 19 -9.59 -10.48 2.12
N PHE A 20 -9.24 -9.65 1.12
CA PHE A 20 -8.09 -8.73 1.19
C PHE A 20 -8.47 -7.37 1.79
N ARG A 21 -9.75 -7.15 2.13
CA ARG A 21 -10.13 -6.04 2.99
C ARG A 21 -9.68 -6.38 4.40
N VAL A 22 -8.64 -5.71 4.86
CA VAL A 22 -8.26 -5.70 6.27
C VAL A 22 -9.45 -5.15 7.06
N ASN A 23 -10.25 -6.06 7.63
CA ASN A 23 -11.45 -5.77 8.41
C ASN A 23 -11.10 -5.25 9.83
N ASN A 24 -10.16 -4.32 9.96
CA ASN A 24 -9.72 -3.79 11.26
C ASN A 24 -9.63 -2.26 11.32
N PHE A 25 -10.50 -1.55 10.60
CA PHE A 25 -10.85 -0.18 10.95
C PHE A 25 -12.34 -0.14 11.30
N ASN A 26 -12.62 -0.13 12.60
CA ASN A 26 -13.95 -0.01 13.19
C ASN A 26 -14.76 1.11 12.52
N ASN A 27 -15.86 0.78 11.84
CA ASN A 27 -17.04 1.63 11.53
C ASN A 27 -16.81 3.12 11.17
N GLY A 28 -15.67 3.50 10.61
CA GLY A 28 -15.38 4.82 10.08
C GLY A 28 -15.40 4.76 8.56
N TYR A 29 -16.00 5.77 7.92
CA TYR A 29 -16.05 5.89 6.46
C TYR A 29 -14.63 5.77 5.87
N THR A 30 -14.30 4.62 5.29
CA THR A 30 -13.05 4.42 4.55
C THR A 30 -13.31 4.83 3.11
N PHE A 31 -12.59 5.85 2.65
CA PHE A 31 -12.70 6.34 1.28
C PHE A 31 -11.58 5.79 0.42
N VAL A 32 -11.87 5.47 -0.85
CA VAL A 32 -10.86 4.98 -1.78
C VAL A 32 -10.40 6.13 -2.67
N ALA A 33 -9.18 6.61 -2.44
CA ALA A 33 -8.52 7.61 -3.26
C ALA A 33 -8.10 6.99 -4.60
N THR A 34 -8.69 7.45 -5.69
CA THR A 34 -8.35 7.00 -7.05
C THR A 34 -7.26 7.88 -7.67
N PRO A 35 -6.37 7.34 -8.51
CA PRO A 35 -5.43 8.12 -9.30
C PRO A 35 -6.14 9.18 -10.16
N GLY A 36 -5.70 10.43 -10.05
CA GLY A 36 -6.14 11.53 -10.92
C GLY A 36 -5.06 11.84 -11.97
N TYR A 37 -5.42 11.74 -13.24
CA TYR A 37 -4.51 11.99 -14.37
C TYR A 37 -4.73 13.36 -15.04
N GLU A 38 -5.81 14.06 -14.65
CA GLU A 38 -6.15 15.40 -15.12
C GLU A 38 -6.16 16.39 -13.95
N ASN A 39 -5.71 17.62 -14.19
CA ASN A 39 -5.78 18.71 -13.22
C ASN A 39 -7.21 19.25 -13.15
N THR A 40 -8.14 18.47 -12.60
CA THR A 40 -9.42 19.03 -12.16
C THR A 40 -9.28 19.49 -10.73
N GLU A 41 -9.13 20.79 -10.53
CA GLU A 41 -9.17 21.51 -9.23
C GLU A 41 -10.54 21.39 -8.51
N LEU A 42 -11.44 20.53 -8.99
CA LEU A 42 -12.79 20.39 -8.49
C LEU A 42 -12.89 19.13 -7.64
N GLU A 43 -12.43 19.22 -6.39
CA GLU A 43 -13.01 18.47 -5.26
C GLU A 43 -12.51 18.98 -3.89
N PHE A 44 -12.25 20.29 -3.76
CA PHE A 44 -11.86 20.93 -2.48
C PHE A 44 -13.03 21.61 -1.74
N LEU A 45 -14.28 21.16 -1.96
CA LEU A 45 -15.48 21.75 -1.30
C LEU A 45 -16.20 20.82 -0.31
N GLN A 46 -15.51 19.84 0.29
CA GLN A 46 -16.06 19.05 1.40
C GLN A 46 -15.07 18.89 2.58
N LEU A 47 -14.43 19.99 2.96
CA LEU A 47 -13.57 20.08 4.16
C LEU A 47 -14.31 19.84 5.50
N SER A 48 -15.63 19.69 5.51
CA SER A 48 -16.42 19.37 6.72
C SER A 48 -16.76 17.88 6.88
N THR A 49 -16.38 17.02 5.93
CA THR A 49 -16.68 15.56 5.97
C THR A 49 -15.52 14.72 5.43
N MET A 50 -14.26 15.13 5.65
CA MET A 50 -13.15 14.28 5.23
C MET A 50 -13.23 12.93 5.97
N PRO A 51 -13.22 11.81 5.24
CA PRO A 51 -13.27 10.49 5.83
C PRO A 51 -12.09 10.30 6.77
N SER A 52 -12.32 9.66 7.91
CA SER A 52 -11.29 9.45 8.94
C SER A 52 -10.14 8.55 8.45
N CYS A 53 -10.36 7.80 7.38
CA CYS A 53 -9.39 6.92 6.76
C CYS A 53 -9.52 6.94 5.24
N ILE A 54 -8.39 7.11 4.56
CA ILE A 54 -8.28 7.08 3.09
C ILE A 54 -7.40 5.90 2.72
N ARG A 55 -7.95 4.97 1.94
CA ARG A 55 -7.25 3.88 1.28
C ARG A 55 -6.83 4.33 -0.12
N LEU A 56 -5.62 4.03 -0.55
CA LEU A 56 -5.23 4.26 -1.95
C LEU A 56 -5.71 3.14 -2.87
N GLY A 57 -6.39 3.51 -3.94
CA GLY A 57 -6.88 2.60 -4.97
C GLY A 57 -5.80 2.24 -5.98
N LEU A 58 -4.79 1.46 -5.56
CA LEU A 58 -3.66 1.02 -6.39
C LEU A 58 -4.10 0.23 -7.62
N GLU A 59 -5.26 -0.44 -7.55
CA GLU A 59 -5.87 -1.19 -8.65
C GLU A 59 -6.05 -0.38 -9.95
N ASN A 60 -6.14 0.95 -9.84
CA ASN A 60 -6.40 1.86 -10.95
C ASN A 60 -5.12 2.43 -11.60
N LEU A 61 -3.94 2.10 -11.07
CA LEU A 61 -2.66 2.46 -11.67
C LEU A 61 -2.40 1.61 -12.92
N LYS A 62 -1.54 2.08 -13.83
CA LYS A 62 -1.04 1.25 -14.95
C LYS A 62 0.16 0.44 -14.49
N SER A 63 0.32 -0.76 -15.03
CA SER A 63 1.46 -1.63 -14.71
C SER A 63 2.75 -1.00 -15.28
N PHE A 64 3.82 -1.00 -14.49
CA PHE A 64 5.09 -0.30 -14.74
C PHE A 64 5.00 1.23 -14.78
N GLU A 65 3.91 1.81 -14.25
CA GLU A 65 3.79 3.26 -14.11
C GLU A 65 4.67 3.78 -12.97
N VAL A 66 5.49 4.80 -13.25
CA VAL A 66 6.18 5.56 -12.20
C VAL A 66 5.12 6.32 -11.39
N VAL A 67 5.08 6.05 -10.09
CA VAL A 67 4.11 6.64 -9.17
C VAL A 67 4.79 7.81 -8.45
N ASP A 68 4.27 9.00 -8.69
CA ASP A 68 4.78 10.27 -8.17
C ASP A 68 3.61 11.20 -7.84
N HIS A 69 2.89 11.67 -8.87
CA HIS A 69 1.85 12.70 -8.73
C HIS A 69 0.41 12.18 -8.86
N GLN A 70 0.21 10.88 -9.11
CA GLN A 70 -1.09 10.28 -9.39
C GLN A 70 -2.11 10.51 -8.26
N PHE A 71 -1.65 10.69 -7.02
CA PHE A 71 -2.51 10.93 -5.85
C PHE A 71 -2.42 12.36 -5.31
N LYS A 72 -1.87 13.30 -6.08
CA LYS A 72 -1.68 14.70 -5.66
C LYS A 72 -2.99 15.38 -5.26
N ASN A 73 -4.11 15.05 -5.92
CA ASN A 73 -5.43 15.58 -5.58
C ASN A 73 -5.91 15.15 -4.18
N TRP A 74 -5.40 14.02 -3.68
CA TRP A 74 -5.60 13.53 -2.31
C TRP A 74 -4.59 14.08 -1.32
N GLY A 75 -3.73 15.01 -1.75
CA GLY A 75 -2.76 15.67 -0.91
C GLY A 75 -1.52 14.83 -0.61
N LEU A 76 -1.19 13.83 -1.43
CA LEU A 76 0.08 13.10 -1.27
C LEU A 76 0.80 12.85 -2.59
N THR A 77 2.12 12.79 -2.52
CA THR A 77 3.00 12.43 -3.64
C THR A 77 3.96 11.34 -3.19
N PHE A 78 4.49 10.62 -4.17
CA PHE A 78 5.45 9.55 -3.96
C PHE A 78 6.83 9.94 -4.50
N SER A 79 7.88 9.39 -3.89
CA SER A 79 9.22 9.39 -4.45
C SER A 79 9.72 7.96 -4.47
N ASN A 80 10.39 7.60 -5.57
CA ASN A 80 11.00 6.30 -5.79
C ASN A 80 9.98 5.14 -5.76
N ALA A 81 8.80 5.31 -6.36
CA ALA A 81 7.76 4.29 -6.44
C ALA A 81 7.40 3.95 -7.90
N ILE A 82 7.14 2.67 -8.15
CA ILE A 82 6.60 2.15 -9.41
C ILE A 82 5.45 1.19 -9.10
N ALA A 83 4.38 1.25 -9.88
CA ALA A 83 3.29 0.28 -9.82
C ALA A 83 3.68 -0.96 -10.62
N ILE A 84 3.55 -2.15 -10.04
CA ILE A 84 3.84 -3.41 -10.73
C ILE A 84 2.75 -4.45 -10.44
N GLU A 85 2.69 -5.47 -11.30
CA GLU A 85 2.00 -6.72 -11.04
C GLU A 85 3.06 -7.79 -10.80
N PRO A 86 3.32 -8.21 -9.54
CA PRO A 86 4.35 -9.17 -9.25
C PRO A 86 4.07 -10.52 -9.92
N SER A 87 5.04 -11.06 -10.65
CA SER A 87 4.97 -12.41 -11.21
C SER A 87 5.61 -13.47 -10.32
N ASN A 88 6.40 -13.05 -9.33
CA ASN A 88 7.09 -13.95 -8.41
C ASN A 88 6.16 -14.34 -7.25
N PRO A 89 5.79 -15.63 -7.09
CA PRO A 89 4.89 -16.09 -6.03
C PRO A 89 5.45 -15.89 -4.63
N ALA A 90 6.77 -15.70 -4.46
CA ALA A 90 7.38 -15.42 -3.16
C ALA A 90 6.80 -14.17 -2.46
N PHE A 91 6.21 -13.25 -3.23
CA PHE A 91 5.57 -12.05 -2.69
C PHE A 91 4.15 -12.28 -2.15
N ALA A 92 3.59 -13.48 -2.32
CA ALA A 92 2.24 -13.84 -1.86
C ALA A 92 1.14 -12.86 -2.31
N VAL A 93 1.27 -12.34 -3.53
CA VAL A 93 0.30 -11.46 -4.18
C VAL A 93 -0.43 -12.24 -5.27
N PRO A 94 -1.79 -12.23 -5.31
CA PRO A 94 -2.54 -12.87 -6.39
C PRO A 94 -2.20 -12.28 -7.77
N PRO A 95 -2.27 -13.07 -8.84
CA PRO A 95 -2.08 -12.55 -10.20
C PRO A 95 -3.02 -11.39 -10.53
N GLY A 96 -2.51 -10.36 -11.19
CA GLY A 96 -3.27 -9.17 -11.62
C GLY A 96 -3.49 -8.11 -10.53
N VAL A 97 -3.03 -8.33 -9.30
CA VAL A 97 -3.05 -7.31 -8.24
C VAL A 97 -1.87 -6.36 -8.42
N LYS A 98 -2.17 -5.05 -8.40
CA LYS A 98 -1.16 -3.99 -8.49
C LYS A 98 -0.65 -3.62 -7.11
N VAL A 99 0.66 -3.47 -7.01
CA VAL A 99 1.37 -3.08 -5.79
C VAL A 99 2.37 -1.97 -6.10
N LEU A 100 2.80 -1.24 -5.08
CA LEU A 100 3.92 -0.31 -5.21
C LEU A 100 5.22 -1.03 -4.87
N MET A 101 6.27 -0.75 -5.65
CA MET A 101 7.64 -1.21 -5.39
C MET A 101 8.60 -0.02 -5.40
N GLY A 102 9.67 -0.11 -4.59
CA GLY A 102 10.75 0.88 -4.61
C GLY A 102 11.58 0.80 -5.89
N ALA A 103 11.58 1.86 -6.71
CA ALA A 103 12.40 1.96 -7.92
C ALA A 103 12.70 3.42 -8.30
N PRO A 104 13.90 3.73 -8.83
CA PRO A 104 15.01 2.82 -9.14
C PRO A 104 15.83 2.35 -7.92
N LYS A 105 15.73 3.01 -6.76
CA LYS A 105 16.43 2.59 -5.55
C LYS A 105 15.64 1.47 -4.88
N SER A 106 16.15 0.24 -4.92
CA SER A 106 15.48 -0.88 -4.28
C SER A 106 15.30 -0.64 -2.78
N GLY A 107 14.14 -1.01 -2.26
CA GLY A 107 13.89 -1.03 -0.83
C GLY A 107 13.64 0.33 -0.18
N LEU A 108 13.53 1.43 -0.92
CA LEU A 108 13.07 2.71 -0.39
C LEU A 108 11.77 3.13 -1.09
N ILE A 109 10.77 3.58 -0.35
CA ILE A 109 9.62 4.32 -0.89
C ILE A 109 9.37 5.48 0.05
N GLU A 110 9.27 6.69 -0.48
CA GLU A 110 8.92 7.87 0.31
C GLU A 110 7.57 8.41 -0.12
N ILE A 111 6.80 8.90 0.86
CA ILE A 111 5.48 9.46 0.67
C ILE A 111 5.44 10.79 1.40
N TYR A 112 4.99 11.82 0.70
CA TYR A 112 4.91 13.19 1.22
C TYR A 112 3.46 13.61 1.28
N PHE A 113 3.07 14.26 2.37
CA PHE A 113 1.71 14.75 2.59
C PHE A 113 1.70 16.28 2.57
N LYS A 114 0.81 16.85 1.75
CA LYS A 114 0.56 18.30 1.62
C LYS A 114 0.04 18.89 2.92
N SER A 115 -0.90 18.19 3.55
CA SER A 115 -1.44 18.49 4.88
C SER A 115 -1.02 17.40 5.84
N PRO A 116 -0.70 17.72 7.11
CA PRO A 116 -0.24 16.71 8.05
C PRO A 116 -1.31 15.64 8.31
N VAL A 117 -0.88 14.38 8.36
CA VAL A 117 -1.72 13.23 8.71
C VAL A 117 -1.39 12.77 10.15
N LYS A 118 -2.31 12.02 10.77
CA LYS A 118 -2.13 11.46 12.12
C LYS A 118 -1.69 10.01 12.13
N PHE A 119 -2.00 9.27 11.06
CA PHE A 119 -1.56 7.89 10.93
C PHE A 119 -1.29 7.51 9.48
N VAL A 120 -0.42 6.51 9.34
CA VAL A 120 -0.22 5.77 8.09
C VAL A 120 -0.15 4.28 8.43
N SER A 121 -0.84 3.46 7.66
CA SER A 121 -0.82 2.00 7.77
C SER A 121 -0.65 1.37 6.40
N ALA A 122 0.20 0.36 6.31
CA ALA A 122 0.47 -0.32 5.05
C ALA A 122 0.62 -1.81 5.23
N VAL A 123 0.11 -2.56 4.26
CA VAL A 123 0.34 -3.99 4.12
C VAL A 123 1.56 -4.19 3.23
N VAL A 124 2.59 -4.86 3.74
CA VAL A 124 3.88 -4.98 3.06
C VAL A 124 4.37 -6.42 2.98
N THR A 125 5.11 -6.70 1.90
CA THR A 125 5.91 -7.92 1.77
C THR A 125 7.33 -7.55 1.39
N SER A 126 8.32 -8.11 2.09
CA SER A 126 9.71 -7.73 2.00
C SER A 126 10.67 -8.90 2.14
N SER A 127 11.75 -8.83 1.38
CA SER A 127 12.88 -9.77 1.41
C SER A 127 13.82 -9.57 2.59
N ARG A 128 13.68 -8.47 3.36
CA ARG A 128 14.55 -8.14 4.49
C ARG A 128 13.74 -7.51 5.63
N ARG A 129 14.42 -7.20 6.74
CA ARG A 129 13.88 -6.30 7.76
C ARG A 129 13.37 -5.02 7.08
N THR A 130 12.27 -4.48 7.56
CA THR A 130 11.63 -3.31 6.95
C THR A 130 11.21 -2.34 8.05
N VAL A 131 11.47 -1.06 7.85
CA VAL A 131 11.09 0.02 8.78
C VAL A 131 10.17 0.99 8.07
N LEU A 132 9.01 1.26 8.67
CA LEU A 132 8.17 2.41 8.36
C LEU A 132 8.51 3.53 9.35
N SER A 133 9.02 4.65 8.84
CA SER A 133 9.36 5.83 9.65
C SER A 133 8.47 7.00 9.28
N ALA A 134 8.00 7.74 10.28
CA ALA A 134 7.20 8.96 10.11
C ALA A 134 7.98 10.19 10.55
N TYR A 135 7.87 11.27 9.78
CA TYR A 135 8.61 12.51 9.99
C TYR A 135 7.68 13.73 9.92
N ASN A 136 8.05 14.78 10.66
CA ASN A 136 7.41 16.09 10.53
C ASN A 136 7.99 16.88 9.34
N LYS A 137 7.53 18.12 9.16
CA LYS A 137 7.98 19.03 8.09
C LYS A 137 9.47 19.41 8.15
N ASN A 138 10.12 19.25 9.31
CA ASN A 138 11.53 19.55 9.53
C ASN A 138 12.40 18.29 9.37
N GLU A 139 11.83 17.18 8.86
CA GLU A 139 12.47 15.87 8.75
C GLU A 139 12.87 15.23 10.09
N GLU A 140 12.26 15.65 11.20
CA GLU A 140 12.47 15.04 12.50
C GLU A 140 11.60 13.78 12.63
N LEU A 141 12.22 12.68 13.07
CA LEU A 141 11.53 11.40 13.28
C LEU A 141 10.50 11.52 14.41
N LEU A 142 9.24 11.23 14.10
CA LEU A 142 8.11 11.26 15.04
C LEU A 142 7.79 9.87 15.60
N ALA A 143 7.75 8.87 14.73
CA ALA A 143 7.36 7.52 15.07
C ALA A 143 7.98 6.52 14.08
N LYS A 144 8.07 5.25 14.49
CA LYS A 144 8.45 4.16 13.60
C LYS A 144 7.76 2.86 13.99
N ASP A 145 7.61 1.99 13.01
CA ASP A 145 7.23 0.59 13.16
C ASP A 145 8.13 -0.27 12.28
N GLU A 146 8.38 -1.52 12.68
CA GLU A 146 9.34 -2.37 11.99
C GLU A 146 9.01 -3.86 12.00
N MET A 147 9.35 -4.51 10.89
CA MET A 147 9.51 -5.96 10.80
C MET A 147 11.00 -6.29 10.92
N SER A 148 11.35 -7.15 11.86
CA SER A 148 12.74 -7.51 12.16
C SER A 148 13.40 -8.42 11.12
N ALA A 149 12.60 -9.07 10.25
CA ALA A 149 13.06 -10.03 9.27
C ALA A 149 12.24 -9.96 7.97
N SER A 150 12.62 -10.78 6.98
CA SER A 150 11.81 -11.00 5.77
C SER A 150 10.44 -11.58 6.13
N ASN A 151 9.46 -11.39 5.26
CA ASN A 151 8.19 -12.10 5.27
C ASN A 151 7.79 -12.60 3.88
N LEU A 152 8.77 -12.93 3.03
CA LEU A 152 8.47 -13.65 1.79
C LEU A 152 7.83 -15.01 2.12
N LEU A 153 6.99 -15.48 1.20
CA LEU A 153 6.48 -16.86 1.25
C LEU A 153 7.67 -17.83 1.29
N ASP A 154 7.53 -18.88 2.12
CA ASP A 154 8.56 -19.90 2.35
C ASP A 154 9.90 -19.37 2.88
N SER A 155 9.92 -18.15 3.42
CA SER A 155 11.07 -17.66 4.19
C SER A 155 11.16 -18.39 5.54
N ASN A 156 12.37 -18.50 6.11
CA ASN A 156 12.59 -19.06 7.45
C ASN A 156 12.13 -18.11 8.59
N SER A 157 11.29 -17.13 8.28
CA SER A 157 10.80 -16.12 9.22
C SER A 157 9.43 -16.51 9.74
N ASN A 158 9.15 -16.15 11.00
CA ASN A 158 7.82 -16.33 11.60
C ASN A 158 6.84 -15.19 11.25
N ILE A 159 7.30 -14.18 10.49
CA ILE A 159 6.46 -13.06 10.07
C ILE A 159 5.70 -13.50 8.80
N PRO A 160 4.36 -13.52 8.82
CA PRO A 160 3.59 -13.93 7.65
C PRO A 160 3.75 -12.89 6.51
N PRO A 161 3.65 -13.32 5.24
CA PRO A 161 3.51 -12.40 4.12
C PRO A 161 2.34 -11.44 4.33
N ASN A 162 2.40 -10.26 3.69
CA ASN A 162 1.39 -9.22 3.81
C ASN A 162 1.19 -8.77 5.27
N ALA A 163 2.30 -8.61 6.00
CA ALA A 163 2.29 -8.06 7.35
C ALA A 163 1.98 -6.55 7.32
N GLN A 164 1.32 -6.05 8.37
CA GLN A 164 0.96 -4.64 8.47
C GLN A 164 2.02 -3.87 9.27
N LEU A 165 2.46 -2.73 8.74
CA LEU A 165 3.23 -1.72 9.47
C LEU A 165 2.35 -0.48 9.69
N THR A 166 2.37 0.09 10.89
CA THR A 166 1.55 1.25 11.25
C THR A 166 2.29 2.25 12.12
N VAL A 167 2.22 3.52 11.76
CA VAL A 167 2.75 4.64 12.54
C VAL A 167 1.62 5.60 12.90
N ASN A 168 1.64 6.09 14.15
CA ASN A 168 0.72 7.08 14.67
C ASN A 168 1.54 8.20 15.32
N ALA A 169 1.31 9.43 14.90
CA ALA A 169 1.92 10.63 15.47
C ALA A 169 1.15 11.85 15.01
N GLU A 170 1.14 12.91 15.81
CA GLU A 170 0.66 14.20 15.34
C GLU A 170 1.63 14.78 14.30
N ASN A 171 1.09 15.47 13.28
CA ASN A 171 1.86 16.27 12.34
C ASN A 171 2.81 15.49 11.40
N ILE A 172 2.41 14.30 10.93
CA ILE A 172 3.18 13.52 9.95
C ILE A 172 3.09 14.20 8.58
N HIS A 173 4.23 14.63 8.05
CA HIS A 173 4.34 15.22 6.71
C HIS A 173 5.04 14.31 5.70
N LYS A 174 5.80 13.33 6.20
CA LYS A 174 6.52 12.37 5.37
C LYS A 174 6.51 11.02 6.05
N VAL A 175 6.36 9.96 5.27
CA VAL A 175 6.76 8.61 5.69
C VAL A 175 7.76 8.02 4.73
N SER A 176 8.62 7.14 5.23
CA SER A 176 9.51 6.33 4.42
C SER A 176 9.38 4.86 4.80
N PHE A 177 9.28 4.00 3.80
CA PHE A 177 9.51 2.58 3.96
C PHE A 177 10.93 2.27 3.54
N TYR A 178 11.69 1.60 4.40
CA TYR A 178 13.06 1.21 4.11
C TYR A 178 13.32 -0.27 4.42
N ALA A 179 13.76 -1.02 3.42
CA ALA A 179 14.04 -2.45 3.48
C ALA A 179 15.54 -2.79 3.34
N PHE A 180 16.43 -1.83 3.65
CA PHE A 180 17.88 -2.03 3.66
C PHE A 180 18.41 -2.64 2.36
N ASP A 181 18.12 -1.99 1.24
CA ASP A 181 18.44 -2.44 -0.13
C ASP A 181 17.79 -3.76 -0.55
N GLY A 182 16.87 -4.30 0.26
CA GLY A 182 16.03 -5.43 -0.09
C GLY A 182 14.91 -5.05 -1.06
N GLN A 183 14.29 -6.07 -1.65
CA GLN A 183 13.02 -5.90 -2.35
C GLN A 183 11.89 -5.72 -1.32
N LEU A 184 11.03 -4.72 -1.58
CA LEU A 184 9.87 -4.35 -0.79
C LEU A 184 8.72 -4.04 -1.74
N ILE A 185 7.54 -4.57 -1.42
CA ILE A 185 6.29 -4.16 -2.02
C ILE A 185 5.30 -3.66 -0.97
N ILE A 186 4.50 -2.67 -1.34
CA ILE A 186 3.34 -2.19 -0.60
C ILE A 186 2.09 -2.65 -1.34
N VAL A 187 1.30 -3.51 -0.69
CA VAL A 187 0.11 -4.15 -1.26
C VAL A 187 -1.14 -3.32 -1.00
N ASP A 188 -1.22 -2.69 0.16
CA ASP A 188 -2.30 -1.76 0.53
C ASP A 188 -1.74 -0.63 1.37
N LEU A 189 -2.32 0.57 1.26
CA LEU A 189 -1.83 1.77 1.92
C LEU A 189 -3.00 2.66 2.33
N ASN A 190 -3.01 3.02 3.61
CA ASN A 190 -4.06 3.78 4.27
C ASN A 190 -3.45 4.94 5.07
N PHE A 191 -4.14 6.08 5.14
CA PHE A 191 -3.75 7.22 5.97
C PHE A 191 -4.97 8.02 6.45
N GLY A 192 -4.81 8.90 7.44
CA GLY A 192 -5.91 9.76 7.89
C GLY A 192 -5.46 10.95 8.74
N PHE A 193 -6.37 11.91 8.93
CA PHE A 193 -6.12 13.26 9.46
C PHE A 193 -6.50 13.45 10.93
#